data_AF-A0A951IAV0-F1
#
_entry.id   AF-A0A951IAV0-F1
#
_cell.length_a   1.000
_cell.length_b   1.000
_cell.length_c   1.000
_cell.angle_alpha   90.00
_cell.angle_beta   90.00
_cell.angle_gamma   90.00
#
_symmetry.space_group_name_H-M   'P 1'
#
loop_
_entity.id
_entity.type
_entity.pdbx_description
1 polymer ?
#
loop_
_entity_poly.entity_id
_entity_poly.type
_entity_poly.pdbx_seq_one_letter_code
_entity_poly.pdbx_strand_id
1 'polypeptide(L)'
;METKHQVEASEIVNLLPFVSMPEQLSIIRLRTALRFKPQSLDLARAGTFIHNGDEIWSFTPLPILVALFEAIMDPGASRTRPRFEIESVAPGRNVLSWLLRKHFERYLLRFAAKGLVIEGDPNAPRAYFQGQDGKPRTIAYNTRESVEVSRNVVVQRCGGRRPWFKNEGLGYQVMALGGVWGVAIDPFYIFTGADAKKPLPFAAQIERSSRWNGRDAKTGATHLTFWEDFLTLGAPLVDLRQENVDNLFLGRSLLQLPRRSAI
;
A
#
# COMPACT_ATOMS: atom_id res chain seq x y z
N MET A 1 14.74 -38.67 -12.52
CA MET A 1 13.32 -38.30 -12.44
C MET A 1 13.26 -36.95 -11.75
N GLU A 2 13.33 -35.87 -12.52
CA GLU A 2 13.32 -34.50 -11.98
C GLU A 2 11.89 -34.16 -11.53
N THR A 3 11.66 -34.12 -10.23
CA THR A 3 10.46 -33.51 -9.65
C THR A 3 10.52 -32.02 -9.88
N LYS A 4 9.82 -31.53 -10.92
CA LYS A 4 9.43 -30.13 -11.03
C LYS A 4 8.62 -29.76 -9.78
N HIS A 5 9.26 -29.10 -8.82
CA HIS A 5 8.54 -28.35 -7.79
C HIS A 5 7.87 -27.17 -8.48
N GLN A 6 6.68 -27.41 -9.03
CA GLN A 6 5.79 -26.34 -9.46
C GLN A 6 5.28 -25.67 -8.19
N VAL A 7 5.92 -24.58 -7.78
CA VAL A 7 5.40 -23.72 -6.70
C VAL A 7 4.06 -23.18 -7.18
N GLU A 8 3.00 -23.39 -6.40
CA GLU A 8 1.69 -22.89 -6.77
C GLU A 8 1.68 -21.36 -6.75
N ALA A 9 0.94 -20.73 -7.68
CA ALA A 9 0.75 -19.28 -7.73
C ALA A 9 0.23 -18.67 -6.39
N SER A 10 -0.45 -19.47 -5.57
CA SER A 10 -0.96 -19.15 -4.24
C SER A 10 0.16 -18.97 -3.19
N GLU A 11 1.34 -19.54 -3.47
CA GLU A 11 2.52 -19.59 -2.60
C GLU A 11 3.58 -18.55 -2.99
N ILE A 12 3.33 -17.66 -3.95
CA ILE A 12 4.28 -16.60 -4.32
C ILE A 12 3.80 -15.27 -3.76
N VAL A 13 4.72 -14.56 -3.11
CA VAL A 13 4.56 -13.17 -2.68
C VAL A 13 5.37 -12.29 -3.61
N ASN A 14 4.73 -11.34 -4.29
CA ASN A 14 5.41 -10.31 -5.08
C ASN A 14 5.69 -9.11 -4.16
N LEU A 15 6.94 -8.93 -3.73
CA LEU A 15 7.33 -7.94 -2.72
C LEU A 15 8.13 -6.79 -3.35
N LEU A 16 7.67 -5.55 -3.19
CA LEU A 16 8.49 -4.36 -3.41
C LEU A 16 9.28 -4.05 -2.14
N PRO A 17 10.61 -4.24 -2.11
CA PRO A 17 11.39 -4.10 -0.89
C PRO A 17 11.55 -2.64 -0.49
N PHE A 18 11.52 -2.33 0.81
CA PHE A 18 12.05 -1.06 1.30
C PHE A 18 13.57 -1.12 1.25
N VAL A 19 14.18 -0.20 0.50
CA VAL A 19 15.65 -0.08 0.40
C VAL A 19 16.21 0.89 1.43
N SER A 20 15.36 1.71 2.04
CA SER A 20 15.66 2.54 3.19
C SER A 20 14.40 2.75 4.00
N MET A 21 14.54 2.74 5.32
CA MET A 21 13.49 3.08 6.27
C MET A 21 14.11 3.86 7.45
N PRO A 22 13.33 4.68 8.17
CA PRO A 22 13.79 5.37 9.37
C PRO A 22 14.40 4.41 10.39
N GLU A 23 15.53 4.75 10.97
CA GLU A 23 16.24 3.89 11.94
C GLU A 23 15.63 3.94 13.32
N GLN A 24 14.76 4.93 13.59
CA GLN A 24 14.20 5.20 14.89
C GLN A 24 12.74 5.64 14.76
N LEU A 25 11.96 5.42 15.81
CA LEU A 25 10.60 5.92 15.95
C LEU A 25 10.52 6.81 17.18
N SER A 26 9.78 7.91 17.04
CA SER A 26 9.43 8.76 18.15
C SER A 26 8.13 8.28 18.78
N ILE A 27 8.14 8.16 20.10
CA ILE A 27 7.02 7.72 20.92
C ILE A 27 6.68 8.85 21.89
N ILE A 28 5.52 9.47 21.71
CA ILE A 28 5.00 10.50 22.60
C ILE A 28 3.99 9.89 23.54
N ARG A 29 4.19 10.00 24.85
CA ARG A 29 3.19 9.64 25.85
C ARG A 29 2.24 10.81 26.06
N LEU A 30 0.93 10.59 25.96
CA LEU A 30 -0.08 11.60 26.19
C LEU A 30 -0.51 11.59 27.67
N ARG A 31 -0.61 12.78 28.28
CA ARG A 31 -1.31 13.00 29.56
C ARG A 31 -2.80 13.23 29.35
N THR A 32 -3.17 13.72 28.17
CA THR A 32 -4.55 14.02 27.79
C THR A 32 -4.89 13.31 26.49
N ALA A 33 -6.03 12.62 26.45
CA ALA A 33 -6.47 11.92 25.25
C ALA A 33 -6.65 12.89 24.06
N LEU A 34 -6.26 12.47 22.85
CA LEU A 34 -6.32 13.30 21.63
C LEU A 34 -7.69 13.91 21.33
N ARG A 35 -8.78 13.23 21.72
CA ARG A 35 -10.15 13.76 21.56
C ARG A 35 -10.41 15.05 22.35
N PHE A 36 -9.59 15.33 23.35
CA PHE A 36 -9.62 16.53 24.17
C PHE A 36 -8.45 17.49 23.86
N LYS A 37 -7.83 17.33 22.67
CA LYS A 37 -6.72 18.21 22.26
C LYS A 37 -7.15 19.68 22.21
N PRO A 38 -6.22 20.62 22.47
CA PRO A 38 -6.42 22.03 22.19
C PRO A 38 -6.81 22.25 20.71
N GLN A 39 -7.64 23.27 20.46
CA GLN A 39 -7.99 23.65 19.08
C GLN A 39 -6.76 24.14 18.29
N SER A 40 -5.77 24.72 18.98
CA SER A 40 -4.48 25.14 18.41
C SER A 40 -3.60 23.98 17.94
N LEU A 41 -3.87 22.74 18.37
CA LEU A 41 -3.09 21.58 17.97
C LEU A 41 -3.47 21.13 16.56
N ASP A 42 -2.62 21.46 15.59
CA ASP A 42 -2.73 20.98 14.21
C ASP A 42 -2.04 19.62 14.05
N LEU A 43 -2.86 18.56 14.01
CA LEU A 43 -2.38 17.18 13.85
C LEU A 43 -1.76 16.91 12.48
N ALA A 44 -2.06 17.72 11.44
CA ALA A 44 -1.48 17.52 10.12
C ALA A 44 0.05 17.69 10.15
N ARG A 45 0.54 18.60 11.02
CA ARG A 45 1.97 18.87 11.23
C ARG A 45 2.71 17.74 11.95
N ALA A 46 1.99 16.81 12.59
CA ALA A 46 2.60 15.64 13.23
C ALA A 46 3.11 14.60 12.20
N GLY A 47 2.75 14.77 10.92
CA GLY A 47 3.01 13.77 9.89
C GLY A 47 2.13 12.53 10.08
N THR A 48 2.58 11.40 9.54
CA THR A 48 1.89 10.12 9.74
C THR A 48 2.19 9.58 11.14
N PHE A 49 1.14 9.27 11.91
CA PHE A 49 1.28 8.69 13.24
C PHE A 49 0.14 7.70 13.56
N ILE A 50 0.43 6.74 14.44
CA ILE A 50 -0.57 5.81 15.00
C ILE A 50 -0.77 6.09 16.48
N HIS A 51 -2.02 6.02 16.92
CA HIS A 51 -2.39 6.03 18.33
C HIS A 51 -2.38 4.60 18.88
N ASN A 52 -1.54 4.34 19.87
CA ASN A 52 -1.33 3.03 20.47
C ASN A 52 -1.51 3.14 22.00
N GLY A 53 -2.72 2.86 22.48
CA GLY A 53 -3.08 3.13 23.88
C GLY A 53 -3.15 4.63 24.14
N ASP A 54 -2.25 5.14 24.96
CA ASP A 54 -2.05 6.57 25.25
C ASP A 54 -0.70 7.08 24.74
N GLU A 55 -0.06 6.32 23.84
CA GLU A 55 1.12 6.75 23.11
C GLU A 55 0.78 7.09 21.65
N ILE A 56 1.50 8.06 21.09
CA ILE A 56 1.57 8.33 19.66
C ILE A 56 2.91 7.85 19.15
N TRP A 57 2.91 7.07 18.09
CA TRP A 57 4.11 6.54 17.46
C TRP A 57 4.22 7.10 16.04
N SER A 58 5.39 7.60 15.67
CA SER A 58 5.63 8.22 14.36
C SER A 58 7.09 8.12 13.93
N PHE A 59 7.33 8.22 12.62
CA PHE A 59 8.66 8.45 12.06
C PHE A 59 9.11 9.91 12.14
N THR A 60 8.20 10.84 12.46
CA THR A 60 8.55 12.25 12.70
C THR A 60 9.52 12.36 13.89
N PRO A 61 10.62 13.11 13.79
CA PRO A 61 11.57 13.32 14.86
C PRO A 61 10.94 13.83 16.16
N LEU A 62 11.43 13.31 17.29
CA LEU A 62 10.90 13.60 18.61
C LEU A 62 10.86 15.10 18.93
N PRO A 63 11.87 15.93 18.60
CA PRO A 63 11.81 17.37 18.88
C PRO A 63 10.62 18.07 18.23
N ILE A 64 10.24 17.65 17.02
CA ILE A 64 9.10 18.23 16.29
C ILE A 64 7.80 17.84 16.99
N LEU A 65 7.66 16.57 17.36
CA LEU A 65 6.46 16.09 18.06
C LEU A 65 6.35 16.68 19.47
N VAL A 66 7.45 16.82 20.21
CA VAL A 66 7.47 17.46 21.53
C VAL A 66 6.99 18.90 21.44
N ALA A 67 7.49 19.68 20.48
CA ALA A 67 7.05 21.05 20.27
C ALA A 67 5.57 21.14 19.87
N LEU A 68 5.08 20.17 19.09
CA LEU A 68 3.69 20.14 18.65
C LEU A 68 2.74 19.72 19.78
N PHE A 69 3.09 18.70 20.56
CA PHE A 69 2.23 18.07 21.57
C PHE A 69 2.48 18.58 23.00
N GLU A 70 3.32 19.60 23.19
CA GLU A 70 3.78 20.11 24.50
C GLU A 70 2.66 20.23 25.53
N ALA A 71 1.52 20.80 25.14
CA ALA A 71 0.39 21.07 26.03
C ALA A 71 -0.33 19.80 26.55
N ILE A 72 -0.16 18.65 25.91
CA ILE A 72 -0.92 17.42 26.23
C ILE A 72 -0.05 16.18 26.43
N MET A 73 1.26 16.29 26.27
CA MET A 73 2.19 15.16 26.38
C MET A 73 2.89 15.11 27.74
N ASP A 74 3.48 13.95 28.02
CA ASP A 74 4.39 13.74 29.14
C ASP A 74 5.84 13.75 28.64
N PRO A 75 6.62 14.81 28.88
CA PRO A 75 8.00 14.88 28.44
C PRO A 75 8.86 13.75 28.99
N GLY A 76 8.64 13.34 30.26
CA GLY A 76 9.48 12.34 30.93
C GLY A 76 9.25 10.91 30.44
N ALA A 77 8.08 10.64 29.85
CA ALA A 77 7.73 9.34 29.30
C ALA A 77 7.84 9.29 27.77
N SER A 78 8.03 10.44 27.11
CA SER A 78 8.22 10.55 25.67
C SER A 78 9.67 10.31 25.28
N ARG A 79 9.91 9.53 24.23
CA ARG A 79 11.25 9.03 23.90
C ARG A 79 11.37 8.66 22.43
N THR A 80 12.62 8.56 21.98
CA THR A 80 12.94 7.93 20.70
C THR A 80 13.40 6.49 20.97
N ARG A 81 13.02 5.56 20.10
CA ARG A 81 13.41 4.15 20.21
C ARG A 81 13.95 3.63 18.88
N PRO A 82 15.05 2.84 18.88
CA PRO A 82 15.55 2.22 17.66
C PRO A 82 14.52 1.29 17.00
N ARG A 83 14.44 1.33 15.68
CA ARG A 83 13.51 0.54 14.87
C ARG A 83 13.70 -0.95 15.11
N PHE A 84 14.94 -1.44 15.18
CA PHE A 84 15.24 -2.86 15.38
C PHE A 84 14.65 -3.42 16.69
N GLU A 85 14.58 -2.61 17.76
CA GLU A 85 13.96 -3.03 19.01
C GLU A 85 12.44 -3.16 18.87
N ILE A 86 11.82 -2.26 18.10
CA ILE A 86 10.38 -2.26 17.84
C ILE A 86 10.02 -3.47 16.95
N GLU A 87 10.85 -3.77 15.96
CA GLU A 87 10.71 -4.92 15.07
C GLU A 87 10.83 -6.27 15.81
N SER A 88 11.51 -6.31 16.96
CA SER A 88 11.75 -7.57 17.68
C SER A 88 10.48 -8.18 18.29
N VAL A 89 9.41 -7.40 18.45
CA VAL A 89 8.16 -7.83 19.11
C VAL A 89 6.94 -7.65 18.21
N ALA A 90 5.98 -8.57 18.28
CA ALA A 90 4.81 -8.58 17.40
C ALA A 90 3.97 -7.29 17.42
N PRO A 91 3.66 -6.67 18.59
CA PRO A 91 2.93 -5.39 18.61
C PRO A 91 3.70 -4.27 17.90
N GLY A 92 5.03 -4.22 18.06
CA GLY A 92 5.87 -3.24 17.41
C GLY A 92 5.93 -3.43 15.89
N ARG A 93 5.97 -4.67 15.40
CA ARG A 93 5.83 -4.98 13.96
C ARG A 93 4.51 -4.48 13.38
N ASN A 94 3.41 -4.58 14.13
CA ASN A 94 2.11 -4.09 13.68
C ASN A 94 2.10 -2.56 13.56
N VAL A 95 2.72 -1.84 14.51
CA VAL A 95 2.90 -0.39 14.45
C VAL A 95 3.72 0.01 13.22
N LEU A 96 4.86 -0.66 12.99
CA LEU A 96 5.70 -0.41 11.83
C LEU A 96 5.00 -0.68 10.51
N SER A 97 4.35 -1.84 10.37
CA SER A 97 3.56 -2.20 9.19
C SER A 97 2.50 -1.14 8.90
N TRP A 98 1.81 -0.66 9.94
CA TRP A 98 0.81 0.39 9.79
C TRP A 98 1.41 1.71 9.30
N LEU A 99 2.50 2.18 9.93
CA LEU A 99 3.15 3.45 9.55
C LEU A 99 3.66 3.39 8.11
N LEU A 100 4.40 2.35 7.76
CA LEU A 100 4.90 2.11 6.41
C LEU A 100 3.76 2.03 5.39
N ARG A 101 2.66 1.33 5.72
CA ARG A 101 1.48 1.24 4.86
C ARG A 101 0.87 2.61 4.62
N LYS A 102 0.75 3.46 5.66
CA LYS A 102 0.18 4.80 5.51
C LYS A 102 1.04 5.71 4.64
N HIS A 103 2.36 5.53 4.69
CA HIS A 103 3.27 6.17 3.74
C HIS A 103 3.03 5.70 2.30
N PHE A 104 2.90 4.39 2.09
CA PHE A 104 2.59 3.83 0.78
C PHE A 104 1.20 4.27 0.26
N GLU A 105 0.17 4.30 1.11
CA GLU A 105 -1.17 4.77 0.76
C GLU A 105 -1.17 6.24 0.34
N ARG A 106 -0.44 7.10 1.06
CA ARG A 106 -0.29 8.50 0.67
C ARG A 106 0.42 8.64 -0.67
N TYR A 107 1.41 7.79 -0.94
CA TYR A 107 2.04 7.71 -2.25
C TYR A 107 1.04 7.28 -3.34
N LEU A 108 0.21 6.26 -3.08
CA LEU A 108 -0.79 5.78 -4.03
C LEU A 108 -1.82 6.87 -4.42
N LEU A 109 -2.12 7.81 -3.51
CA LEU A 109 -3.02 8.94 -3.82
C LEU A 109 -2.53 9.81 -4.99
N ARG A 110 -1.23 9.80 -5.31
CA ARG A 110 -0.69 10.51 -6.49
C ARG A 110 -1.25 9.97 -7.81
N PHE A 111 -1.73 8.73 -7.82
CA PHE A 111 -2.33 8.10 -8.99
C PHE A 111 -3.85 8.31 -9.09
N ALA A 112 -4.46 9.07 -8.17
CA ALA A 112 -5.90 9.34 -8.19
C ALA A 112 -6.35 10.00 -9.50
N ALA A 113 -5.55 10.91 -10.06
CA ALA A 113 -5.82 11.54 -11.36
C ALA A 113 -5.82 10.52 -12.52
N LYS A 114 -5.04 9.44 -12.40
CA LYS A 114 -5.06 8.30 -13.34
C LYS A 114 -6.20 7.32 -13.06
N GLY A 115 -7.07 7.60 -12.10
CA GLY A 115 -8.26 6.82 -11.76
C GLY A 115 -8.01 5.67 -10.79
N LEU A 116 -6.82 5.55 -10.19
CA LEU A 116 -6.56 4.57 -9.14
C LEU A 116 -7.19 5.04 -7.83
N VAL A 117 -8.09 4.25 -7.27
CA VAL A 117 -8.79 4.57 -6.01
C VAL A 117 -8.45 3.52 -4.96
N ILE A 118 -8.10 3.97 -3.76
CA ILE A 118 -7.89 3.11 -2.59
C ILE A 118 -9.24 2.79 -1.98
N GLU A 119 -9.54 1.52 -1.78
CA GLU A 119 -10.74 1.10 -1.07
C GLU A 119 -10.51 1.14 0.45
N GLY A 120 -11.49 1.68 1.19
CA GLY A 120 -11.35 2.01 2.60
C GLY A 120 -11.36 0.86 3.59
N ASP A 121 -11.20 -0.41 3.17
CA ASP A 121 -11.11 -1.55 4.11
C ASP A 121 -9.71 -1.57 4.76
N PRO A 122 -9.59 -1.31 6.08
CA PRO A 122 -8.30 -1.31 6.76
C PRO A 122 -7.69 -2.71 6.89
N ASN A 123 -8.50 -3.76 6.83
CA ASN A 123 -8.10 -5.16 7.03
C ASN A 123 -7.73 -5.86 5.72
N ALA A 124 -8.24 -5.37 4.60
CA ALA A 124 -7.92 -5.86 3.27
C ALA A 124 -7.59 -4.69 2.32
N PRO A 125 -6.49 -3.95 2.59
CA PRO A 125 -6.19 -2.75 1.84
C PRO A 125 -5.91 -3.10 0.38
N ARG A 126 -6.64 -2.41 -0.50
CA ARG A 126 -6.60 -2.63 -1.95
C ARG A 126 -6.87 -1.35 -2.69
N ALA A 127 -6.35 -1.27 -3.91
CA ALA A 127 -6.64 -0.18 -4.83
C ALA A 127 -7.03 -0.75 -6.20
N TYR A 128 -7.90 -0.05 -6.93
CA TYR A 128 -8.27 -0.44 -8.29
C TYR A 128 -8.58 0.77 -9.15
N PHE A 129 -8.39 0.60 -10.45
CA PHE A 129 -8.73 1.65 -11.41
C PHE A 129 -10.23 1.74 -11.59
N GLN A 130 -10.76 2.96 -11.59
CA GLN A 130 -12.15 3.24 -11.93
C GLN A 130 -12.26 3.77 -13.36
N GLY A 131 -13.39 3.52 -14.02
CA GLY A 131 -13.66 4.11 -15.32
C GLY A 131 -13.73 5.64 -15.27
N GLN A 132 -13.79 6.27 -16.43
CA GLN A 132 -14.03 7.71 -16.55
C GLN A 132 -15.44 7.92 -17.11
N ASP A 133 -16.32 8.55 -16.33
CA ASP A 133 -17.69 8.87 -16.74
C ASP A 133 -18.48 7.64 -17.27
N GLY A 134 -18.34 6.50 -16.59
CA GLY A 134 -18.99 5.25 -16.99
C GLY A 134 -18.39 4.58 -18.22
N LYS A 135 -17.18 4.98 -18.66
CA LYS A 135 -16.50 4.45 -19.84
C LYS A 135 -15.22 3.68 -19.47
N PRO A 136 -14.69 2.85 -20.42
CA PRO A 136 -13.37 2.26 -20.30
C PRO A 136 -12.29 3.31 -19.99
N ARG A 137 -11.18 2.87 -19.40
CA ARG A 137 -10.04 3.74 -19.08
C ARG A 137 -8.75 3.12 -19.61
N THR A 138 -8.01 3.95 -20.32
CA THR A 138 -6.63 3.72 -20.73
C THR A 138 -5.74 4.69 -19.97
N ILE A 139 -4.56 4.24 -19.54
CA ILE A 139 -3.55 5.10 -18.89
C ILE A 139 -2.24 5.01 -19.66
N ALA A 140 -1.51 6.12 -19.67
CA ALA A 140 -0.11 6.17 -20.06
C ALA A 140 0.79 6.09 -18.82
N TYR A 141 1.91 5.36 -18.92
CA TYR A 141 2.93 5.23 -17.88
C TYR A 141 4.31 4.98 -18.48
N ASN A 142 5.35 5.33 -17.74
CA ASN A 142 6.74 5.12 -18.14
C ASN A 142 7.21 3.74 -17.71
N THR A 143 7.91 3.04 -18.61
CA THR A 143 8.58 1.77 -18.32
C THR A 143 9.99 1.98 -17.78
N ARG A 144 10.65 0.89 -17.35
CA ARG A 144 12.09 0.86 -17.07
C ARG A 144 12.98 1.48 -18.12
N GLU A 145 12.61 1.28 -19.37
CA GLU A 145 13.39 1.70 -20.53
C GLU A 145 13.14 3.18 -20.84
N SER A 146 12.44 3.90 -19.94
CA SER A 146 12.01 5.30 -20.13
C SER A 146 11.13 5.49 -21.35
N VAL A 147 10.40 4.44 -21.75
CA VAL A 147 9.43 4.49 -22.85
C VAL A 147 8.05 4.72 -22.25
N GLU A 148 7.31 5.69 -22.78
CA GLU A 148 5.90 5.85 -22.43
C GLU A 148 5.07 4.81 -23.18
N VAL A 149 4.29 4.03 -22.43
CA VAL A 149 3.40 3.01 -22.99
C VAL A 149 1.98 3.19 -22.47
N SER A 150 0.99 2.69 -23.21
CA SER A 150 -0.42 2.77 -22.84
C SER A 150 -0.98 1.41 -22.45
N ARG A 151 -1.87 1.39 -21.44
CA ARG A 151 -2.56 0.18 -20.98
C ARG A 151 -4.03 0.43 -20.67
N ASN A 152 -4.89 -0.47 -21.14
CA ASN A 152 -6.30 -0.48 -20.79
C ASN A 152 -6.49 -1.09 -19.41
N VAL A 153 -6.75 -0.25 -18.42
CA VAL A 153 -6.91 -0.66 -17.01
C VAL A 153 -8.36 -0.84 -16.59
N VAL A 154 -9.31 -0.30 -17.37
CA VAL A 154 -10.73 -0.56 -17.21
C VAL A 154 -11.31 -0.91 -18.58
N VAL A 155 -11.82 -2.13 -18.73
CA VAL A 155 -12.28 -2.68 -20.01
C VAL A 155 -13.75 -3.07 -19.90
N GLN A 156 -14.59 -2.53 -20.79
CA GLN A 156 -15.97 -2.98 -20.93
C GLN A 156 -16.02 -4.38 -21.55
N ARG A 157 -16.78 -5.30 -20.95
CA ARG A 157 -16.87 -6.69 -21.41
C ARG A 157 -18.23 -7.08 -21.96
N CYS A 158 -19.30 -6.42 -21.51
CA CYS A 158 -20.64 -6.60 -22.08
C CYS A 158 -21.15 -5.28 -22.65
N GLY A 159 -21.61 -5.31 -23.91
CA GLY A 159 -22.32 -4.22 -24.56
C GLY A 159 -23.83 -4.28 -24.27
N GLY A 160 -24.54 -3.15 -24.45
CA GLY A 160 -26.01 -3.11 -24.38
C GLY A 160 -26.57 -2.61 -23.04
N ARG A 161 -27.76 -3.10 -22.64
CA ARG A 161 -28.58 -2.52 -21.55
C ARG A 161 -28.00 -2.66 -20.13
N ARG A 162 -27.01 -3.54 -19.90
CA ARG A 162 -26.37 -3.75 -18.59
C ARG A 162 -24.85 -3.91 -18.75
N PRO A 163 -24.15 -2.84 -19.12
CA PRO A 163 -22.71 -2.92 -19.30
C PRO A 163 -22.04 -3.20 -17.96
N TRP A 164 -20.90 -3.88 -18.04
CA TRP A 164 -20.03 -4.09 -16.91
C TRP A 164 -18.58 -4.08 -17.35
N PHE A 165 -17.72 -3.78 -16.38
CA PHE A 165 -16.32 -3.51 -16.62
C PHE A 165 -15.45 -4.44 -15.80
N LYS A 166 -14.32 -4.80 -16.39
CA LYS A 166 -13.20 -5.46 -15.72
C LYS A 166 -12.18 -4.38 -15.39
N ASN A 167 -11.89 -4.20 -14.13
CA ASN A 167 -11.02 -3.15 -13.62
C ASN A 167 -9.78 -3.79 -13.01
N GLU A 168 -8.59 -3.35 -13.42
CA GLU A 168 -7.33 -3.78 -12.82
C GLU A 168 -7.18 -3.18 -11.42
N GLY A 169 -6.69 -3.99 -10.49
CA GLY A 169 -6.39 -3.56 -9.14
C GLY A 169 -5.26 -4.36 -8.51
N LEU A 170 -4.88 -3.95 -7.31
CA LEU A 170 -3.87 -4.59 -6.50
C LEU A 170 -4.31 -4.61 -5.03
N GLY A 171 -4.20 -5.78 -4.41
CA GLY A 171 -4.17 -5.89 -2.95
C GLY A 171 -2.75 -5.58 -2.51
N TYR A 172 -2.58 -4.96 -1.35
CA TYR A 172 -1.24 -4.72 -0.83
C TYR A 172 -1.16 -4.97 0.66
N GLN A 173 0.01 -5.35 1.15
CA GLN A 173 0.27 -5.53 2.57
C GLN A 173 1.73 -5.20 2.86
N VAL A 174 1.98 -4.44 3.93
CA VAL A 174 3.35 -4.26 4.42
C VAL A 174 3.71 -5.41 5.33
N MET A 175 4.78 -6.14 4.98
CA MET A 175 5.25 -7.29 5.73
C MET A 175 6.77 -7.42 5.69
N ALA A 176 7.30 -8.16 6.67
CA ALA A 176 8.67 -8.64 6.67
C ALA A 176 8.68 -10.11 6.23
N LEU A 177 9.39 -10.43 5.15
CA LEU A 177 9.55 -11.79 4.65
C LEU A 177 11.04 -12.07 4.43
N GLY A 178 11.56 -13.14 5.04
CA GLY A 178 12.99 -13.47 4.96
C GLY A 178 13.91 -12.36 5.48
N GLY A 179 13.47 -11.60 6.49
CA GLY A 179 14.21 -10.45 7.03
C GLY A 179 14.13 -9.17 6.20
N VAL A 180 13.41 -9.19 5.07
CA VAL A 180 13.23 -8.02 4.20
C VAL A 180 11.84 -7.44 4.41
N TRP A 181 11.76 -6.18 4.83
CA TRP A 181 10.52 -5.42 4.82
C TRP A 181 10.17 -4.98 3.40
N GLY A 182 8.89 -5.04 3.04
CA GLY A 182 8.42 -4.53 1.78
C GLY A 182 6.90 -4.40 1.70
N VAL A 183 6.44 -3.90 0.57
CA VAL A 183 5.02 -3.91 0.18
C VAL A 183 4.78 -5.14 -0.67
N ALA A 184 4.14 -6.16 -0.10
CA ALA A 184 3.63 -7.27 -0.85
C ALA A 184 2.44 -6.80 -1.68
N ILE A 185 2.44 -7.07 -2.98
CA ILE A 185 1.33 -6.76 -3.88
C ILE A 185 0.71 -8.03 -4.44
N ASP A 186 -0.62 -8.00 -4.58
CA ASP A 186 -1.43 -9.09 -5.13
C ASP A 186 -2.34 -8.52 -6.21
N PRO A 187 -1.89 -8.48 -7.48
CA PRO A 187 -2.71 -7.99 -8.58
C PRO A 187 -3.99 -8.81 -8.74
N PHE A 188 -5.12 -8.12 -8.98
CA PHE A 188 -6.42 -8.74 -9.18
C PHE A 188 -7.25 -7.98 -10.21
N TYR A 189 -8.41 -8.56 -10.56
CA TYR A 189 -9.48 -7.84 -11.24
C TYR A 189 -10.70 -7.68 -10.33
N ILE A 190 -11.30 -6.49 -10.34
CA ILE A 190 -12.61 -6.25 -9.75
C ILE A 190 -13.60 -5.92 -10.86
N PHE A 191 -14.83 -6.40 -10.72
CA PHE A 191 -15.86 -6.20 -11.72
C PHE A 191 -16.83 -5.12 -11.26
N THR A 192 -17.10 -4.12 -12.09
CA THR A 192 -18.00 -3.01 -11.74
C THR A 192 -19.22 -2.95 -12.64
N GLY A 193 -20.27 -2.29 -12.15
CA GLY A 193 -21.52 -2.06 -12.89
C GLY A 193 -21.39 -0.99 -13.98
N ALA A 194 -22.52 -0.49 -14.44
CA ALA A 194 -22.60 0.45 -15.57
C ALA A 194 -21.87 1.78 -15.34
N ASP A 195 -21.62 2.16 -14.09
CA ASP A 195 -20.87 3.36 -13.72
C ASP A 195 -19.35 3.19 -13.84
N ALA A 196 -18.87 1.98 -14.15
CA ALA A 196 -17.46 1.60 -14.19
C ALA A 196 -16.68 1.86 -12.87
N LYS A 197 -17.40 2.06 -11.76
CA LYS A 197 -16.85 2.49 -10.47
C LYS A 197 -17.26 1.54 -9.35
N LYS A 198 -18.57 1.34 -9.17
CA LYS A 198 -19.09 0.56 -8.05
C LYS A 198 -18.89 -0.93 -8.29
N PRO A 199 -18.22 -1.65 -7.37
CA PRO A 199 -18.10 -3.09 -7.44
C PRO A 199 -19.47 -3.75 -7.50
N LEU A 200 -19.57 -4.80 -8.32
CA LEU A 200 -20.74 -5.66 -8.34
C LEU A 200 -20.86 -6.47 -7.04
N PRO A 201 -22.06 -6.99 -6.73
CA PRO A 201 -22.27 -7.88 -5.60
C PRO A 201 -21.33 -9.09 -5.61
N PHE A 202 -20.98 -9.59 -4.43
CA PHE A 202 -20.00 -10.66 -4.23
C PHE A 202 -20.23 -11.91 -5.11
N ALA A 203 -21.48 -12.39 -5.21
CA ALA A 203 -21.81 -13.53 -6.07
C ALA A 203 -21.45 -13.28 -7.54
N ALA A 204 -21.72 -12.07 -8.05
CA ALA A 204 -21.36 -11.67 -9.41
C ALA A 204 -19.84 -11.44 -9.58
N GLN A 205 -19.11 -11.10 -8.52
CA GLN A 205 -17.64 -11.07 -8.54
C GLN A 205 -17.07 -12.46 -8.75
N ILE A 206 -17.52 -13.45 -7.96
CA ILE A 206 -17.04 -14.84 -8.05
C ILE A 206 -17.31 -15.43 -9.42
N GLU A 207 -18.55 -15.31 -9.91
CA GLU A 207 -18.97 -15.84 -11.22
C GLU A 207 -18.08 -15.29 -12.36
N ARG A 208 -17.68 -14.02 -12.27
CA ARG A 208 -16.87 -13.38 -13.31
C ARG A 208 -15.39 -13.65 -13.15
N SER A 209 -14.90 -13.75 -11.91
CA SER A 209 -13.50 -14.06 -11.62
C SER A 209 -13.12 -15.46 -12.11
N SER A 210 -13.99 -16.46 -11.93
CA SER A 210 -13.78 -17.82 -12.43
C SER A 210 -13.81 -17.91 -13.96
N ARG A 211 -14.60 -17.05 -14.62
CA ARG A 211 -14.71 -16.98 -16.09
C ARG A 211 -13.61 -16.16 -16.78
N TRP A 212 -13.01 -15.19 -16.09
CA TRP A 212 -12.10 -14.19 -16.68
C TRP A 212 -10.71 -14.15 -16.03
N ASN A 213 -10.27 -15.30 -15.53
CA ASN A 213 -8.91 -15.60 -15.07
C ASN A 213 -8.33 -14.63 -14.04
N GLY A 214 -8.92 -14.56 -12.85
CA GLY A 214 -8.26 -13.92 -11.70
C GLY A 214 -6.83 -14.43 -11.43
N ARG A 215 -6.51 -15.67 -11.86
CA ARG A 215 -5.15 -16.27 -11.76
C ARG A 215 -4.10 -15.58 -12.65
N ASP A 216 -4.46 -15.10 -13.84
CA ASP A 216 -3.50 -14.49 -14.78
C ASP A 216 -2.98 -13.14 -14.27
N ALA A 217 -3.78 -12.42 -13.49
CA ALA A 217 -3.36 -11.14 -12.91
C ALA A 217 -2.20 -11.33 -11.92
N LYS A 218 -2.28 -12.36 -11.07
CA LYS A 218 -1.38 -12.56 -9.93
C LYS A 218 0.03 -13.01 -10.32
N THR A 219 0.15 -13.80 -11.37
CA THR A 219 1.43 -14.41 -11.80
C THR A 219 1.82 -14.10 -13.23
N GLY A 220 0.94 -13.48 -14.02
CA GLY A 220 1.25 -13.10 -15.39
C GLY A 220 2.37 -12.07 -15.42
N ALA A 221 3.47 -12.39 -16.09
CA ALA A 221 4.63 -11.51 -16.19
C ALA A 221 4.26 -10.09 -16.67
N THR A 222 3.34 -9.98 -17.64
CA THR A 222 2.86 -8.70 -18.16
C THR A 222 2.09 -7.85 -17.14
N HIS A 223 1.44 -8.48 -16.15
CA HIS A 223 0.76 -7.79 -15.06
C HIS A 223 1.74 -7.32 -14.00
N LEU A 224 2.71 -8.17 -13.65
CA LEU A 224 3.73 -7.84 -12.67
C LEU A 224 4.66 -6.73 -13.19
N THR A 225 5.10 -6.81 -14.45
CA THR A 225 5.87 -5.73 -15.10
C THR A 225 5.08 -4.43 -15.13
N PHE A 226 3.78 -4.49 -15.46
CA PHE A 226 2.92 -3.30 -15.41
C PHE A 226 2.90 -2.67 -14.00
N TRP A 227 2.63 -3.46 -12.96
CA TRP A 227 2.56 -2.91 -11.60
C TRP A 227 3.92 -2.43 -11.10
N GLU A 228 5.01 -3.10 -11.45
CA GLU A 228 6.37 -2.63 -11.18
C GLU A 228 6.59 -1.25 -11.81
N ASP A 229 6.43 -1.13 -13.13
CA ASP A 229 6.67 0.13 -13.85
C ASP A 229 5.70 1.24 -13.42
N PHE A 230 4.42 0.92 -13.25
CA PHE A 230 3.39 1.88 -12.87
C PHE A 230 3.61 2.43 -11.46
N LEU A 231 3.83 1.56 -10.47
CA LEU A 231 4.07 1.98 -9.09
C LEU A 231 5.41 2.69 -8.92
N THR A 232 6.38 2.42 -9.80
CA THR A 232 7.71 3.02 -9.72
C THR A 232 7.90 4.23 -10.62
N LEU A 233 6.93 4.52 -11.48
CA LEU A 233 7.04 5.53 -12.54
C LEU A 233 8.28 5.31 -13.42
N GLY A 234 8.72 4.07 -13.58
CA GLY A 234 9.97 3.69 -14.24
C GLY A 234 11.25 3.94 -13.43
N ALA A 235 11.17 4.65 -12.29
CA ALA A 235 12.33 5.03 -11.48
C ALA A 235 12.95 3.83 -10.73
N PRO A 236 14.28 3.83 -10.47
CA PRO A 236 14.92 2.79 -9.66
C PRO A 236 14.53 2.84 -8.18
N LEU A 237 14.16 4.02 -7.69
CA LEU A 237 13.79 4.31 -6.32
C LEU A 237 12.48 5.09 -6.27
N VAL A 238 11.56 4.64 -5.42
CA VAL A 238 10.31 5.34 -5.16
C VAL A 238 10.41 6.08 -3.84
N ASP A 239 10.21 7.40 -3.91
CA ASP A 239 10.19 8.27 -2.74
C ASP A 239 8.85 8.16 -2.02
N LEU A 240 8.88 7.57 -0.82
CA LEU A 240 7.74 7.48 0.09
C LEU A 240 7.85 8.42 1.28
N ARG A 241 8.86 9.30 1.28
CA ARG A 241 9.05 10.28 2.33
C ARG A 241 7.83 11.19 2.42
N GLN A 242 7.57 11.61 3.64
CA GLN A 242 6.62 12.66 3.94
C GLN A 242 7.38 13.78 4.64
N GLU A 243 6.67 14.87 4.92
CA GLU A 243 7.19 15.92 5.77
C GLU A 243 7.81 15.32 7.05
N ASN A 244 9.04 15.74 7.36
CA ASN A 244 9.82 15.30 8.51
C ASN A 244 10.29 13.84 8.52
N VAL A 245 10.21 13.11 7.40
CA VAL A 245 10.74 11.74 7.28
C VAL A 245 11.85 11.71 6.24
N ASP A 246 13.09 11.55 6.69
CA ASP A 246 14.27 11.79 5.84
C ASP A 246 14.62 10.62 4.91
N ASN A 247 14.27 9.38 5.29
CA ASN A 247 14.82 8.19 4.66
C ASN A 247 13.81 7.03 4.56
N LEU A 248 12.81 7.15 3.68
CA LEU A 248 11.85 6.08 3.37
C LEU A 248 11.70 5.90 1.85
N PHE A 249 12.26 4.80 1.33
CA PHE A 249 12.31 4.52 -0.10
C PHE A 249 11.95 3.06 -0.41
N LEU A 250 11.17 2.84 -1.47
CA LEU A 250 10.98 1.51 -2.04
C LEU A 250 11.93 1.30 -3.22
N GLY A 251 12.48 0.10 -3.28
CA GLY A 251 13.15 -0.40 -4.46
C GLY A 251 12.14 -0.73 -5.55
N ARG A 252 12.58 -0.57 -6.79
CA ARG A 252 11.76 -0.83 -7.95
C ARG A 252 11.44 -2.31 -8.16
N SER A 253 12.42 -3.19 -8.04
CA SER A 253 12.28 -4.58 -8.51
C SER A 253 11.43 -5.43 -7.58
N LEU A 254 10.41 -6.09 -8.15
CA LEU A 254 9.61 -7.08 -7.44
C LEU A 254 10.46 -8.31 -7.10
N LEU A 255 10.54 -8.62 -5.82
CA LEU A 255 11.07 -9.88 -5.32
C LEU A 255 9.94 -10.90 -5.29
N GLN A 256 10.07 -11.99 -6.04
CA GLN A 256 9.14 -13.12 -5.96
C GLN A 256 9.66 -14.08 -4.89
N LEU A 257 9.00 -14.08 -3.74
CA LEU A 257 9.41 -14.85 -2.58
C LEU A 257 8.40 -15.97 -2.31
N PRO A 258 8.85 -17.18 -1.92
CA PRO A 258 7.94 -18.20 -1.47
C PRO A 258 7.25 -17.71 -0.19
N ARG A 259 5.95 -17.95 -0.09
CA ARG A 259 5.09 -17.59 1.03
C ARG A 259 5.38 -18.41 2.30
N ARG A 260 6.32 -19.37 2.23
CA ARG A 260 6.54 -20.42 3.23
C ARG A 260 6.39 -19.90 4.65
N SER A 261 5.54 -20.63 5.37
CA SER A 261 5.07 -20.42 6.73
C SER A 261 6.18 -20.02 7.67
N ALA A 262 5.86 -19.10 8.57
CA ALA A 262 6.66 -18.78 9.74
C ALA A 262 7.24 -20.06 10.36
N ILE A 263 8.56 -20.09 10.51
CA ILE A 263 9.20 -20.89 11.55
C ILE A 263 9.11 -20.07 12.83
#